data_AF-A0A6A7C449-F1
#
_entry.id   AF-A0A6A7C449-F1
#
_cell.length_a   1.000
_cell.length_b   1.000
_cell.length_c   1.000
_cell.angle_alpha   90.00
_cell.angle_beta   90.00
_cell.angle_gamma   90.00
#
_symmetry.space_group_name_H-M   'P 1'
#
loop_
_entity.id
_entity.type
_entity.pdbx_description
1 polymer ?
#
loop_
_entity_poly.entity_id
_entity_poly.type
_entity_poly.pdbx_seq_one_letter_code
_entity_poly.pdbx_strand_id
1 'polypeptide(L)'
;MAHQGASSSSGDRRPSYAVNSEAIAQPRLTEEQKRQNHIRSEQKRREAIRSRFDQLAEIVPGMSGQGRSEAIMLQASVEYLKKQLEIQKELSQRALDAGYTQEQIDALYDEARRQKKAEDKKKRKREGE
;
A
#
# COMPACT_ATOMS: atom_id res chain seq x y z
N MET A 1 -54.63 -25.08 23.90
CA MET A 1 -53.29 -25.06 23.28
C MET A 1 -53.47 -24.77 21.79
N ALA A 2 -53.31 -23.51 21.38
CA ALA A 2 -53.41 -23.08 19.99
C ALA A 2 -52.06 -22.47 19.60
N HIS A 3 -51.40 -23.07 18.61
CA HIS A 3 -50.12 -22.61 18.08
C HIS A 3 -50.35 -21.44 17.11
N GLN A 4 -49.69 -20.33 17.40
CA GLN A 4 -49.46 -19.19 16.51
C GLN A 4 -48.37 -19.56 15.49
N GLY A 5 -48.37 -18.88 14.32
CA GLY A 5 -47.16 -18.74 13.52
C GLY A 5 -47.32 -18.73 12.01
N ALA A 6 -48.19 -17.86 11.46
CA ALA A 6 -48.05 -17.41 10.07
C ALA A 6 -47.10 -16.20 10.05
N SER A 7 -45.98 -16.29 9.32
CA SER A 7 -45.31 -15.11 8.76
C SER A 7 -44.46 -15.51 7.56
N SER A 8 -44.94 -15.11 6.39
CA SER A 8 -44.26 -15.15 5.10
C SER A 8 -43.26 -14.00 5.00
N SER A 9 -41.98 -14.30 4.78
CA SER A 9 -40.97 -13.34 4.29
C SER A 9 -40.51 -13.82 2.90
N SER A 10 -40.95 -13.15 1.84
CA SER A 10 -40.30 -11.97 1.25
C SER A 10 -38.94 -12.29 0.62
N GLY A 11 -39.00 -12.73 -0.64
CA GLY A 11 -38.20 -12.20 -1.74
C GLY A 11 -36.68 -12.37 -1.69
N ASP A 12 -36.18 -13.40 -2.36
CA ASP A 12 -34.86 -13.34 -3.01
C ASP A 12 -35.02 -13.80 -4.46
N ARG A 13 -35.55 -12.90 -5.31
CA ARG A 13 -35.55 -13.07 -6.77
C ARG A 13 -34.12 -12.84 -7.26
N ARG A 14 -33.31 -13.90 -7.24
CA ARG A 14 -32.03 -13.89 -7.96
C ARG A 14 -32.32 -13.89 -9.47
N PRO A 15 -31.85 -12.91 -10.24
CA PRO A 15 -32.05 -12.92 -11.68
C PRO A 15 -31.24 -14.06 -12.28
N SER A 16 -31.96 -15.02 -12.84
CA SER A 16 -31.44 -16.11 -13.66
C SER A 16 -30.94 -15.54 -14.99
N TYR A 17 -29.69 -15.13 -15.05
CA TYR A 17 -29.01 -14.91 -16.33
C TYR A 17 -28.53 -16.26 -16.85
N ALA A 18 -29.41 -16.91 -17.58
CA ALA A 18 -29.08 -18.08 -18.38
C ALA A 18 -28.24 -17.62 -19.60
N VAL A 19 -27.07 -18.24 -19.72
CA VAL A 19 -26.29 -18.56 -20.93
C VAL A 19 -25.89 -17.43 -21.91
N ASN A 20 -24.60 -17.07 -21.84
CA ASN A 20 -23.77 -17.03 -23.05
C ASN A 20 -22.74 -18.18 -22.96
N SER A 21 -23.03 -19.24 -23.71
CA SER A 21 -22.34 -20.53 -23.76
C SER A 21 -21.06 -20.49 -24.61
N GLU A 22 -20.23 -19.46 -24.45
CA GLU A 22 -18.93 -19.32 -25.14
C GLU A 22 -17.84 -18.74 -24.24
N ALA A 23 -18.07 -18.71 -22.92
CA ALA A 23 -16.98 -18.65 -21.97
C ALA A 23 -16.25 -20.00 -22.04
N ILE A 24 -15.24 -20.07 -22.92
CA ILE A 24 -14.15 -21.03 -22.96
C ILE A 24 -14.09 -21.74 -21.63
N ALA A 25 -14.53 -23.01 -21.62
CA ALA A 25 -14.52 -23.85 -20.44
C ALA A 25 -13.06 -24.02 -20.01
N GLN A 26 -12.53 -23.03 -19.28
CA GLN A 26 -11.24 -23.09 -18.65
C GLN A 26 -11.30 -24.32 -17.76
N PRO A 27 -10.54 -25.38 -18.08
CA PRO A 27 -10.57 -26.59 -17.28
C PRO A 27 -10.27 -26.19 -15.85
N ARG A 28 -11.04 -26.72 -14.90
CA ARG A 28 -10.71 -26.55 -13.47
C ARG A 28 -9.25 -26.98 -13.30
N LEU A 29 -8.43 -26.09 -12.74
CA LEU A 29 -7.01 -26.32 -12.55
C LEU A 29 -6.79 -27.69 -11.89
N THR A 30 -5.95 -28.52 -12.49
CA THR A 30 -5.54 -29.80 -11.90
C THR A 30 -4.84 -29.55 -10.56
N GLU A 31 -4.79 -30.55 -9.68
CA GLU A 31 -4.10 -30.42 -8.40
C GLU A 31 -2.62 -30.04 -8.57
N GLU A 32 -1.96 -30.57 -9.60
CA GLU A 32 -0.59 -30.18 -9.95
C GLU A 32 -0.51 -28.71 -10.41
N GLN A 33 -1.42 -28.26 -11.27
CA GLN A 33 -1.46 -26.84 -11.68
C GLN A 33 -1.75 -25.90 -10.50
N LYS A 34 -2.61 -26.28 -9.56
CA LYS A 34 -2.86 -25.50 -8.34
C LYS A 34 -1.60 -25.39 -7.50
N ARG A 35 -0.87 -26.51 -7.31
CA ARG A 35 0.40 -26.54 -6.58
C ARG A 35 1.45 -25.62 -7.21
N GLN A 36 1.62 -25.71 -8.52
CA GLN A 36 2.56 -24.86 -9.27
C GLN A 36 2.18 -23.38 -9.20
N ASN A 37 0.89 -23.06 -9.36
CA ASN A 37 0.41 -21.68 -9.24
C ASN A 37 0.58 -21.13 -7.83
N HIS A 38 0.39 -21.94 -6.79
CA HIS A 38 0.63 -21.55 -5.41
C HIS A 38 2.12 -21.20 -5.18
N ILE A 39 3.04 -22.07 -5.62
CA ILE A 39 4.49 -21.82 -5.51
C ILE A 39 4.88 -20.53 -6.23
N ARG A 40 4.42 -20.35 -7.48
CA ARG A 40 4.70 -19.15 -8.27
C ARG A 40 4.14 -17.88 -7.62
N SER A 41 2.91 -17.95 -7.11
CA SER A 41 2.26 -16.81 -6.45
C SER A 41 2.98 -16.42 -5.17
N GLU A 42 3.40 -17.40 -4.38
CA GLU A 42 4.14 -17.17 -3.14
C GLU A 42 5.56 -16.65 -3.42
N GLN A 43 6.25 -17.16 -4.43
CA GLN A 43 7.55 -16.63 -4.85
C GLN A 43 7.43 -15.16 -5.27
N LYS A 44 6.47 -14.84 -6.14
CA LYS A 44 6.20 -13.46 -6.56
C LYS A 44 5.86 -12.56 -5.37
N ARG A 45 5.07 -13.06 -4.41
CA ARG A 45 4.76 -12.33 -3.17
C ARG A 45 6.03 -12.04 -2.37
N ARG A 46 6.92 -13.02 -2.19
CA ARG A 46 8.20 -12.84 -1.46
C ARG A 46 9.14 -11.89 -2.16
N GLU A 47 9.27 -11.98 -3.47
CA GLU A 47 10.07 -11.06 -4.28
C GLU A 47 9.55 -9.62 -4.17
N ALA A 48 8.22 -9.43 -4.22
CA ALA A 48 7.62 -8.13 -4.02
C ALA A 48 7.91 -7.56 -2.63
N ILE A 49 7.83 -8.37 -1.56
CA ILE A 49 8.17 -7.95 -0.20
C ILE A 49 9.64 -7.51 -0.12
N ARG A 50 10.56 -8.32 -0.63
CA ARG A 50 12.00 -8.01 -0.64
C ARG A 50 12.30 -6.70 -1.36
N SER A 51 11.72 -6.49 -2.54
CA SER A 51 11.88 -5.24 -3.28
C SER A 51 11.41 -4.01 -2.50
N ARG A 52 10.39 -4.14 -1.63
CA ARG A 52 9.96 -3.05 -0.74
C ARG A 52 10.96 -2.80 0.39
N PHE A 53 11.59 -3.84 0.93
CA PHE A 53 12.66 -3.67 1.91
C PHE A 53 13.92 -3.03 1.31
N ASP A 54 14.27 -3.38 0.08
CA ASP A 54 15.36 -2.72 -0.65
C ASP A 54 15.06 -1.24 -0.88
N GLN A 55 13.81 -0.90 -1.26
CA GLN A 55 13.37 0.50 -1.37
C GLN A 55 13.45 1.23 -0.01
N LEU A 56 13.10 0.56 1.08
CA LEU A 56 13.17 1.15 2.42
C LEU A 56 14.62 1.40 2.85
N ALA A 57 15.54 0.48 2.53
CA ALA A 57 16.98 0.60 2.78
C ALA A 57 17.62 1.82 2.12
N GLU A 58 17.12 2.24 0.96
CA GLU A 58 17.58 3.45 0.27
C GLU A 58 17.05 4.75 0.92
N ILE A 59 15.93 4.70 1.63
CA ILE A 59 15.30 5.88 2.25
C ILE A 59 15.84 6.11 3.66
N VAL A 60 16.08 5.02 4.41
CA VAL A 60 16.51 5.10 5.80
C VAL A 60 18.02 5.33 5.87
N PRO A 61 18.50 6.44 6.49
CA PRO A 61 19.91 6.74 6.56
C PRO A 61 20.73 5.61 7.20
N GLY A 62 21.85 5.26 6.57
CA GLY A 62 22.77 4.23 7.07
C GLY A 62 22.33 2.78 6.81
N MET A 63 21.21 2.55 6.13
CA MET A 63 20.64 1.21 5.91
C MET A 63 20.81 0.67 4.48
N SER A 64 21.48 1.39 3.57
CA SER A 64 21.67 0.90 2.20
C SER A 64 22.39 -0.46 2.20
N GLY A 65 21.86 -1.40 1.42
CA GLY A 65 22.34 -2.79 1.38
C GLY A 65 21.91 -3.69 2.56
N GLN A 66 21.21 -3.17 3.57
CA GLN A 66 20.71 -3.95 4.73
C GLN A 66 19.28 -4.48 4.56
N GLY A 67 18.69 -4.44 3.35
CA GLY A 67 17.33 -4.89 3.06
C GLY A 67 17.02 -6.35 3.42
N ARG A 68 18.04 -7.17 3.74
CA ARG A 68 17.89 -8.56 4.18
C ARG A 68 17.62 -8.73 5.68
N SER A 69 17.91 -7.73 6.50
CA SER A 69 17.72 -7.78 7.96
C SER A 69 16.39 -7.14 8.34
N GLU A 70 15.27 -7.86 8.12
CA GLU A 70 13.91 -7.32 8.27
C GLU A 70 13.67 -6.60 9.61
N ALA A 71 14.04 -7.23 10.74
CA ALA A 71 13.84 -6.66 12.07
C ALA A 71 14.63 -5.35 12.29
N ILE A 72 15.90 -5.33 11.86
CA ILE A 72 16.78 -4.16 11.97
C ILE A 72 16.24 -3.03 11.09
N MET A 73 15.85 -3.35 9.86
CA MET A 73 15.27 -2.41 8.91
C MET A 73 14.01 -1.75 9.46
N LEU A 74 13.07 -2.53 10.00
CA LEU A 74 11.83 -2.00 10.57
C LEU A 74 12.11 -1.13 11.80
N GLN A 75 13.00 -1.55 12.68
CA GLN A 75 13.39 -0.79 13.87
C GLN A 75 14.01 0.57 13.48
N ALA A 76 15.02 0.56 12.61
CA ALA A 76 15.67 1.76 12.12
C ALA A 76 14.69 2.69 11.38
N SER A 77 13.73 2.13 10.65
CA SER A 77 12.68 2.91 9.98
C SER A 77 11.79 3.64 10.97
N VAL A 78 11.38 2.99 12.06
CA VAL A 78 10.57 3.60 13.11
C VAL A 78 11.34 4.73 13.81
N GLU A 79 12.61 4.49 14.13
CA GLU A 79 13.48 5.50 14.74
C GLU A 79 13.65 6.72 13.82
N TYR A 80 13.88 6.47 12.52
CA TYR A 80 13.97 7.53 11.53
C TYR A 80 12.67 8.33 11.43
N LEU A 81 11.51 7.69 11.38
CA LEU A 81 10.21 8.37 11.36
C LEU A 81 10.00 9.25 12.58
N LYS A 82 10.34 8.77 13.79
CA LYS A 82 10.26 9.58 15.02
C LYS A 82 11.12 10.83 14.91
N LYS A 83 12.37 10.69 14.45
CA LYS A 83 13.28 11.82 14.23
C LYS A 83 12.73 12.82 13.20
N GLN A 84 12.11 12.35 12.11
CA GLN A 84 11.49 13.24 11.13
C GLN A 84 10.33 14.05 11.72
N LEU A 85 9.52 13.45 12.59
CA LEU A 85 8.43 14.16 13.29
C LEU A 85 8.96 15.23 14.25
N GLU A 86 10.08 14.97 14.93
CA GLU A 86 10.73 15.95 15.79
C GLU A 86 11.28 17.13 14.97
N ILE A 87 11.99 16.84 13.88
CA ILE A 87 12.49 17.86 12.94
C ILE A 87 11.32 18.70 12.39
N GLN A 88 10.23 18.06 11.99
CA GLN A 88 9.05 18.76 11.49
C GLN A 88 8.51 19.75 12.53
N LYS A 89 8.36 19.32 13.79
CA LYS A 89 7.89 20.20 14.88
C LYS A 89 8.84 21.36 15.11
N GLU A 90 10.14 21.10 15.14
CA GLU A 90 11.16 22.12 15.32
C GLU A 90 11.15 23.15 14.19
N LEU A 91 11.05 22.70 12.94
CA LEU A 91 10.97 23.58 11.77
C LEU A 91 9.70 24.44 11.80
N SER A 92 8.55 23.84 12.15
CA SER A 92 7.31 24.59 12.31
C SER A 92 7.43 25.63 13.42
N GLN A 93 8.03 25.28 14.57
CA GLN A 93 8.22 26.23 15.67
C GLN A 93 9.12 27.40 15.24
N ARG A 94 10.25 27.12 14.59
CA ARG A 94 11.14 28.17 14.07
C ARG A 94 10.44 29.09 13.06
N ALA A 95 9.54 28.55 12.24
CA ALA A 95 8.74 29.36 11.32
C ALA A 95 7.72 30.23 12.05
N LEU A 96 7.05 29.71 13.09
CA LEU A 96 6.17 30.51 13.94
C LEU A 96 6.94 31.65 14.63
N ASP A 97 8.13 31.35 15.16
CA ASP A 97 8.99 32.35 15.81
C ASP A 97 9.48 33.42 14.82
N ALA A 98 9.63 33.06 13.55
CA ALA A 98 9.93 33.98 12.45
C ALA A 98 8.70 34.76 11.94
N GLY A 99 7.51 34.55 12.53
CA GLY A 99 6.29 35.30 12.23
C GLY A 99 5.38 34.69 11.16
N TYR A 100 5.65 33.44 10.74
CA TYR A 100 4.73 32.72 9.85
C TYR A 100 3.49 32.26 10.61
N THR A 101 2.34 32.20 9.94
CA THR A 101 1.15 31.55 10.49
C THR A 101 1.17 30.05 10.26
N GLN A 102 0.43 29.29 11.07
CA GLN A 102 0.28 27.85 10.88
C GLN A 102 -0.24 27.51 9.46
N GLU A 103 -1.18 28.28 8.94
CA GLU A 103 -1.75 28.11 7.60
C GLU A 103 -0.70 28.30 6.49
N GLN A 104 0.20 29.27 6.65
CA GLN A 104 1.30 29.49 5.70
C GLN A 104 2.30 28.33 5.73
N ILE A 105 2.62 27.84 6.93
CA ILE A 105 3.51 26.68 7.11
C ILE A 105 2.91 25.43 6.43
N ASP A 106 1.63 25.17 6.67
CA ASP A 106 0.94 24.01 6.10
C ASP A 106 0.86 24.10 4.56
N ALA A 107 0.59 25.29 4.02
CA ALA A 107 0.58 25.54 2.58
C ALA A 107 1.95 25.27 1.92
N LEU A 108 3.05 25.67 2.58
CA LEU A 108 4.41 25.40 2.10
C LEU A 108 4.73 23.90 2.09
N TYR A 109 4.33 23.16 3.14
CA TYR A 109 4.48 21.71 3.18
C TYR A 109 3.70 21.00 2.07
N ASP A 110 2.47 21.44 1.81
CA ASP A 110 1.64 20.90 0.74
C ASP A 110 2.22 21.17 -0.64
N GLU A 111 2.75 22.37 -0.87
CA GLU A 111 3.44 22.71 -2.11
C GLU A 111 4.69 21.84 -2.30
N ALA A 112 5.55 21.74 -1.28
CA ALA A 112 6.74 20.90 -1.31
C ALA A 112 6.39 19.42 -1.58
N ARG A 113 5.30 18.92 -0.97
CA ARG A 113 4.79 17.56 -1.22
C ARG A 113 4.36 17.38 -2.68
N ARG A 114 3.68 18.36 -3.27
CA ARG A 114 3.27 18.33 -4.69
C ARG A 114 4.49 18.35 -5.62
N GLN A 115 5.47 19.21 -5.34
CA GLN A 115 6.71 19.31 -6.10
C GLN A 115 7.47 17.99 -6.08
N LYS A 116 7.73 17.43 -4.89
CA LYS A 116 8.39 16.13 -4.74
C LYS A 116 7.66 15.01 -5.49
N LYS A 117 6.32 14.97 -5.39
CA LYS A 117 5.51 13.97 -6.12
C LYS A 117 5.61 14.13 -7.64
N ALA A 118 5.69 15.37 -8.13
CA ALA A 118 5.89 15.66 -9.54
C ALA A 118 7.31 15.28 -10.00
N GLU A 119 8.33 15.52 -9.17
CA GLU A 119 9.71 15.10 -9.40
C GLU A 119 9.85 13.59 -9.44
N ASP A 120 9.32 12.87 -8.47
CA ASP A 120 9.30 11.41 -8.45
C ASP A 120 8.59 10.86 -9.69
N LYS A 121 7.49 11.48 -10.12
CA LYS A 121 6.79 11.11 -11.37
C LYS A 121 7.65 11.37 -12.60
N LYS A 122 8.37 12.51 -12.67
CA LYS A 122 9.29 12.84 -13.77
C LYS A 122 10.49 11.89 -13.78
N LYS A 123 11.06 11.58 -12.62
CA LYS A 123 12.17 10.64 -12.44
C LYS A 123 11.79 9.25 -12.93
N ARG A 124 10.63 8.74 -12.50
CA ARG A 124 10.07 7.47 -13.00
C ARG A 124 9.81 7.45 -14.50
N LYS A 125 9.45 8.59 -15.11
CA LYS A 125 9.28 8.72 -16.57
C LYS A 125 10.62 8.76 -17.31
N ARG A 126 11.69 9.29 -16.70
CA ARG A 126 13.04 9.36 -17.27
C ARG A 126 13.82 8.06 -17.12
N GLU A 127 13.60 7.34 -16.02
CA GLU A 127 14.22 6.03 -15.72
C GLU A 127 13.44 4.86 -16.34
N GLY A 128 12.35 5.13 -17.05
CA GLY A 128 11.44 4.15 -17.64
C GLY A 128 11.11 4.48 -19.09
N GLU A 129 12.14 4.50 -19.93
CA GLU A 129 12.22 3.79 -21.23
C GLU A 129 13.30 2.72 -21.11
#